data_AF-I4YP69-F1
#
_entry.id   AF-I4YP69-F1
#
_cell.length_a   1.000
_cell.length_b   1.000
_cell.length_c   1.000
_cell.angle_alpha   90.00
_cell.angle_beta   90.00
_cell.angle_gamma   90.00
#
_symmetry.space_group_name_H-M   'P 1'
#
loop_
_entity.id
_entity.type
_entity.pdbx_description
1 polymer ?
#
loop_
_entity_poly.entity_id
_entity_poly.type
_entity_poly.pdbx_seq_one_letter_code
_entity_poly.pdbx_strand_id
1 'polypeptide(L)'
;MPVTSWSTTASANATADSASGIIFSEGQAPSSLNDSMRALMAVIKGDFANSLAGTGYQKLPNGLILQWGTTVGTTNANGNFVITFPIAFPTAVRTVIPVNGDQEVITLGAQSIGVINSVTTTTSFAVSVRPNPGSGAGFRINWLAIGQ
;
A
#
# COMPACT_ATOMS: atom_id res chain seq x y z
N MET A 1 -39.58 -3.45 -21.81
CA MET A 1 -38.59 -4.22 -22.60
C MET A 1 -38.16 -5.39 -21.72
N PRO A 2 -38.30 -6.66 -22.15
CA PRO A 2 -37.98 -7.81 -21.31
C PRO A 2 -36.46 -7.89 -21.10
N VAL A 3 -36.04 -8.12 -19.85
CA VAL A 3 -34.64 -8.20 -19.36
C VAL A 3 -33.93 -9.52 -19.78
N THR A 4 -34.40 -10.20 -20.82
CA THR A 4 -33.95 -11.57 -21.13
C THR A 4 -33.08 -11.71 -22.38
N SER A 5 -32.59 -10.63 -22.98
CA SER A 5 -31.50 -10.76 -23.97
C SER A 5 -30.15 -10.81 -23.26
N TRP A 6 -29.78 -12.00 -22.80
CA TRP A 6 -28.39 -12.31 -22.47
C TRP A 6 -27.58 -12.29 -23.78
N SER A 7 -26.36 -11.75 -23.72
CA SER A 7 -25.46 -11.68 -24.89
C SER A 7 -25.19 -13.07 -25.43
N THR A 8 -25.54 -13.33 -26.68
CA THR A 8 -25.24 -14.56 -27.42
C THR A 8 -23.88 -14.51 -28.13
N THR A 9 -23.08 -13.46 -27.91
CA THR A 9 -21.76 -13.28 -28.54
C THR A 9 -20.63 -13.52 -27.54
N ALA A 10 -20.59 -14.70 -26.93
CA ALA A 10 -19.40 -15.22 -26.26
C ALA A 10 -18.70 -16.28 -27.13
N SER A 11 -18.80 -16.21 -28.47
CA SER A 11 -18.28 -17.25 -29.36
C SER A 11 -16.82 -17.07 -29.81
N ALA A 12 -16.05 -16.11 -29.25
CA ALA A 12 -14.62 -15.98 -29.60
C ALA A 12 -13.72 -15.32 -28.54
N ASN A 13 -14.17 -15.11 -27.31
CA ASN A 13 -13.31 -14.52 -26.27
C ASN A 13 -13.20 -15.47 -25.09
N ALA A 14 -12.22 -16.36 -25.13
CA ALA A 14 -11.73 -17.05 -23.95
C ALA A 14 -11.13 -15.99 -23.00
N THR A 15 -11.97 -15.27 -22.26
CA THR A 15 -11.56 -14.38 -21.16
C THR A 15 -11.18 -15.20 -19.93
N ALA A 16 -10.49 -16.32 -20.14
CA ALA A 16 -9.92 -17.07 -19.05
C ALA A 16 -8.67 -16.32 -18.60
N ASP A 17 -8.74 -15.62 -17.47
CA ASP A 17 -7.53 -15.25 -16.76
C ASP A 17 -7.03 -16.51 -16.06
N SER A 18 -6.29 -17.33 -16.82
CA SER A 18 -5.70 -18.56 -16.31
C SER A 18 -4.64 -18.30 -15.23
N ALA A 19 -4.06 -17.09 -15.17
CA ALA A 19 -3.08 -16.73 -14.14
C ALA A 19 -3.75 -16.56 -12.77
N SER A 20 -4.99 -16.04 -12.76
CA SER A 20 -5.83 -15.98 -11.55
C SER A 20 -6.80 -17.16 -11.38
N GLY A 21 -6.80 -18.14 -12.30
CA GLY A 21 -7.67 -19.32 -12.25
C GLY A 21 -9.14 -19.04 -12.58
N ILE A 22 -9.43 -17.90 -13.23
CA ILE A 22 -10.79 -17.51 -13.63
C ILE A 22 -11.02 -18.03 -15.05
N ILE A 23 -11.96 -18.96 -15.21
CA ILE A 23 -12.28 -19.57 -16.51
C ILE A 23 -13.79 -19.50 -16.72
N PHE A 24 -14.22 -18.69 -17.70
CA PHE A 24 -15.61 -18.61 -18.13
C PHE A 24 -15.68 -19.03 -19.60
N SER A 25 -15.88 -20.32 -19.86
CA SER A 25 -16.04 -20.88 -21.21
C SER A 25 -17.32 -21.70 -21.31
N GLU A 26 -17.89 -21.75 -22.51
CA GLU A 26 -19.07 -22.59 -22.80
C GLU A 26 -18.76 -24.08 -22.60
N GLY A 27 -19.78 -24.87 -22.24
CA GLY A 27 -19.66 -26.32 -22.06
C GLY A 27 -18.91 -26.78 -20.81
N GLN A 28 -18.53 -25.86 -19.90
CA GLN A 28 -17.89 -26.24 -18.64
C GLN A 28 -18.86 -26.93 -17.68
N ALA A 29 -18.33 -27.87 -16.90
CA ALA A 29 -19.07 -28.45 -15.79
C ALA A 29 -19.42 -27.36 -14.77
N PRO A 30 -20.60 -27.43 -14.10
CA PRO A 30 -21.01 -26.44 -13.11
C PRO A 30 -19.99 -26.19 -11.98
N SER A 31 -19.19 -27.19 -11.62
CA SER A 31 -18.12 -27.04 -10.61
C SER A 31 -17.01 -26.08 -11.06
N SER A 32 -16.60 -26.14 -12.32
CA SER A 32 -15.58 -25.23 -12.87
C SER A 32 -16.05 -23.79 -12.85
N LEU A 33 -17.35 -23.56 -13.08
CA LEU A 33 -17.94 -22.23 -12.95
C LEU A 33 -17.83 -21.75 -11.50
N ASN A 34 -18.26 -22.56 -10.52
CA ASN A 34 -18.14 -22.23 -9.10
C ASN A 34 -16.70 -21.91 -8.65
N ASP A 35 -15.72 -22.62 -9.22
CA ASP A 35 -14.30 -22.39 -8.96
C ASP A 35 -13.84 -21.04 -9.52
N SER A 36 -14.25 -20.71 -10.75
CA SER A 36 -13.99 -19.40 -11.37
C SER A 36 -14.63 -18.23 -10.60
N MET A 37 -15.84 -18.39 -10.07
CA MET A 37 -16.44 -17.37 -9.20
C MET A 37 -15.65 -17.19 -7.90
N ARG A 38 -15.16 -18.29 -7.31
CA ARG A 38 -14.35 -18.22 -6.09
C ARG A 38 -13.01 -17.55 -6.35
N ALA A 39 -12.38 -17.83 -7.49
CA ALA A 39 -11.17 -17.17 -7.95
C ALA A 39 -11.40 -15.66 -8.18
N LEU A 40 -12.47 -15.29 -8.87
CA LEU A 40 -12.85 -13.88 -9.08
C LEU A 40 -13.03 -13.14 -7.75
N MET A 41 -13.76 -13.74 -6.81
CA MET A 41 -13.96 -13.14 -5.48
C MET A 41 -12.65 -13.01 -4.71
N ALA A 42 -11.70 -13.94 -4.87
CA ALA A 42 -10.39 -13.84 -4.27
C ALA A 42 -9.56 -12.69 -4.87
N VAL A 43 -9.57 -12.52 -6.20
CA VAL A 43 -8.92 -11.40 -6.90
C VAL A 43 -9.48 -10.06 -6.41
N ILE A 44 -10.81 -9.91 -6.44
CA ILE A 44 -11.48 -8.69 -5.98
C ILE A 44 -11.10 -8.40 -4.52
N LYS A 45 -11.15 -9.39 -3.63
CA LYS A 45 -10.72 -9.18 -2.23
C LYS A 45 -9.24 -8.79 -2.11
N GLY A 46 -8.37 -9.31 -2.96
CA GLY A 46 -6.95 -8.97 -3.01
C GLY A 46 -6.71 -7.52 -3.42
N ASP A 47 -7.45 -7.03 -4.40
CA ASP A 47 -7.37 -5.65 -4.93
C ASP A 47 -7.81 -4.59 -3.91
N PHE A 48 -8.70 -4.97 -2.99
CA PHE A 48 -9.16 -4.13 -1.87
C PHE A 48 -8.54 -4.50 -0.51
N ALA A 49 -7.49 -5.33 -0.50
CA ALA A 49 -6.86 -5.77 0.75
C ALA A 49 -6.37 -4.58 1.57
N ASN A 50 -6.58 -4.64 2.88
CA ASN A 50 -6.26 -3.55 3.79
C ASN A 50 -5.88 -4.06 5.18
N SER A 51 -5.25 -3.17 5.95
CA SER A 51 -5.02 -3.31 7.38
C SER A 51 -5.30 -1.96 8.04
N LEU A 52 -6.37 -1.89 8.84
CA LEU A 52 -6.80 -0.66 9.53
C LEU A 52 -6.15 -0.48 10.92
N ALA A 53 -4.99 -1.10 11.14
CA ALA A 53 -4.20 -0.87 12.34
C ALA A 53 -3.63 0.56 12.37
N GLY A 54 -3.10 0.98 13.52
CA GLY A 54 -2.45 2.29 13.67
C GLY A 54 -1.31 2.52 12.68
N THR A 55 -0.60 1.45 12.31
CA THR A 55 0.30 1.39 11.15
C THR A 55 -0.30 0.39 10.16
N GLY A 56 -0.75 0.89 9.01
CA GLY A 56 -1.72 0.20 8.18
C GLY A 56 -1.65 0.57 6.70
N TYR A 57 -2.53 -0.02 5.91
CA TYR A 57 -2.58 0.21 4.46
C TYR A 57 -3.98 -0.06 3.87
N GLN A 58 -4.22 0.50 2.68
CA GLN A 58 -5.35 0.22 1.81
C GLN A 58 -4.83 0.04 0.38
N LYS A 59 -5.09 -1.11 -0.23
CA LYS A 59 -4.92 -1.30 -1.69
C LYS A 59 -6.12 -0.77 -2.44
N LEU A 60 -5.88 -0.17 -3.59
CA LEU A 60 -6.90 0.32 -4.49
C LEU A 60 -6.92 -0.54 -5.76
N PRO A 61 -8.09 -0.75 -6.39
CA PRO A 61 -8.21 -1.61 -7.57
C PRO A 61 -7.40 -1.17 -8.79
N ASN A 62 -6.95 0.08 -8.82
CA ASN A 62 -6.07 0.58 -9.88
C ASN A 62 -4.59 0.27 -9.63
N GLY A 63 -4.27 -0.55 -8.63
CA GLY A 63 -2.91 -0.92 -8.25
C GLY A 63 -2.22 0.06 -7.30
N LEU A 64 -2.83 1.21 -7.00
CA LEU A 64 -2.29 2.12 -5.99
C LEU A 64 -2.43 1.52 -4.60
N ILE A 65 -1.46 1.82 -3.75
CA ILE A 65 -1.44 1.44 -2.34
C ILE A 65 -1.26 2.72 -1.53
N LEU A 66 -2.13 2.91 -0.54
CA LEU A 66 -1.98 3.91 0.50
C LEU A 66 -1.45 3.20 1.74
N GLN A 67 -0.40 3.71 2.35
CA GLN A 67 0.13 3.21 3.62
C GLN A 67 0.28 4.35 4.61
N TRP A 68 -0.03 4.12 5.88
CA TRP A 68 0.09 5.12 6.93
C TRP A 68 0.69 4.52 8.19
N GLY A 69 1.18 5.37 9.08
CA GLY A 69 1.59 4.93 10.40
C GLY A 69 2.10 6.02 11.30
N THR A 70 2.31 5.62 12.54
CA THR A 70 3.10 6.34 13.54
C THR A 70 4.30 5.49 13.89
N THR A 71 5.50 6.04 13.72
CA THR A 71 6.75 5.35 14.06
C THR A 71 7.51 6.15 15.10
N VAL A 72 7.89 5.47 16.19
CA VAL A 72 8.73 6.02 17.25
C VAL A 72 10.11 5.36 17.15
N GLY A 73 11.17 6.15 17.24
CA GLY A 73 12.53 5.63 17.18
C GLY A 73 13.56 6.66 17.63
N THR A 74 14.83 6.37 17.34
CA THR A 74 15.94 7.28 17.63
C THR A 74 16.71 7.62 16.36
N THR A 75 17.10 8.89 16.19
CA THR A 75 17.89 9.28 15.02
C THR A 75 19.35 8.84 15.16
N ASN A 76 20.02 8.66 14.04
CA ASN A 76 21.47 8.48 14.01
C ASN A 76 22.21 9.82 14.22
N ALA A 77 23.55 9.79 14.26
CA ALA A 77 24.38 10.98 14.46
C ALA A 77 24.14 12.13 13.46
N ASN A 78 23.57 11.84 12.28
CA ASN A 78 23.27 12.82 11.25
C ASN A 78 21.84 13.39 11.34
N GLY A 79 21.04 12.95 12.31
CA GLY A 79 19.64 13.31 12.48
C GLY A 79 18.72 12.56 11.51
N ASN A 80 19.14 11.38 11.03
CA ASN A 80 18.35 10.60 10.08
C ASN A 80 17.71 9.39 10.76
N PHE A 81 16.55 8.97 10.24
CA PHE A 81 15.84 7.79 10.69
C PHE A 81 15.20 7.03 9.52
N VAL A 82 15.12 5.70 9.61
CA VAL A 82 14.54 4.83 8.58
C VAL A 82 13.25 4.21 9.09
N ILE A 83 12.22 4.22 8.25
CA ILE A 83 10.90 3.67 8.52
C ILE A 83 10.60 2.59 7.47
N THR A 84 10.17 1.41 7.93
CA THR A 84 9.73 0.30 7.08
C THR A 84 8.22 0.37 6.88
N PHE A 85 7.76 0.19 5.64
CA PHE A 85 6.34 0.12 5.32
C PHE A 85 5.72 -1.20 5.84
N PRO A 86 4.41 -1.21 6.19
CA PRO A 86 3.67 -2.43 6.51
C PRO A 86 3.76 -3.51 5.43
N ILE A 87 3.71 -3.11 4.16
CA ILE A 87 3.88 -3.97 2.99
C ILE A 87 4.80 -3.30 1.96
N ALA A 88 5.45 -4.10 1.11
CA ALA A 88 6.22 -3.56 -0.01
C ALA A 88 5.28 -2.94 -1.06
N PHE A 89 5.69 -1.80 -1.62
CA PHE A 89 5.14 -1.30 -2.89
C PHE A 89 5.69 -2.16 -4.04
N PRO A 90 4.84 -2.84 -4.83
CA PRO A 90 5.33 -3.76 -5.88
C PRO A 90 6.28 -3.14 -6.90
N THR A 91 6.11 -1.86 -7.24
CA THR A 91 6.86 -1.15 -8.27
C THR A 91 7.70 0.01 -7.73
N ALA A 92 7.05 0.98 -7.07
CA ALA A 92 7.68 2.21 -6.62
C ALA A 92 6.83 2.99 -5.61
N VAL A 93 7.52 3.65 -4.67
CA VAL A 93 6.94 4.72 -3.86
C VAL A 93 6.82 5.98 -4.72
N ARG A 94 5.66 6.63 -4.71
CA ARG A 94 5.41 7.88 -5.47
C ARG A 94 5.56 9.11 -4.60
N THR A 95 5.03 9.08 -3.38
CA THR A 95 5.27 10.15 -2.40
C THR A 95 5.16 9.62 -0.97
N VAL A 96 5.85 10.31 -0.07
CA VAL A 96 5.74 10.13 1.38
C VAL A 96 5.61 11.51 2.01
N ILE A 97 4.63 11.64 2.89
CA ILE A 97 4.32 12.87 3.62
C ILE A 97 4.57 12.57 5.11
N PRO A 98 5.79 12.82 5.61
CA PRO A 98 6.07 12.73 7.03
C PRO A 98 5.68 14.04 7.73
N VAL A 99 5.15 13.93 8.94
CA VAL A 99 4.90 15.05 9.84
C VAL A 99 5.44 14.73 11.22
N ASN A 100 5.72 15.77 12.00
CA ASN A 100 6.09 15.61 13.39
C ASN A 100 4.90 15.02 14.14
N GLY A 101 5.11 13.88 14.81
CA GLY A 101 4.09 13.20 15.61
C GLY A 101 4.27 13.35 17.12
N ASP A 102 5.33 14.02 17.59
CA ASP A 102 5.58 14.24 19.01
C ASP A 102 4.47 15.08 19.63
N GLN A 103 4.03 14.69 20.84
CA GLN A 103 2.93 15.36 21.55
C GLN A 103 3.33 16.66 22.23
N GLU A 104 4.63 16.85 22.47
CA GLU A 104 5.18 18.00 23.18
C GLU A 104 6.16 18.73 22.27
N VAL A 105 6.24 20.06 22.41
CA VAL A 105 7.38 20.81 21.87
C VAL A 105 8.59 20.33 22.65
N ILE A 106 9.30 19.35 22.11
CA ILE A 106 10.60 18.90 22.59
C ILE A 106 11.45 20.15 22.84
N THR A 107 12.28 20.10 23.88
CA THR A 107 13.21 21.15 24.33
C THR A 107 14.17 21.66 23.22
N LEU A 108 14.08 21.07 22.02
CA LEU A 108 14.84 21.30 20.80
C LEU A 108 14.15 22.27 19.81
N GLY A 109 12.95 22.77 20.11
CA GLY A 109 12.22 23.73 19.26
C GLY A 109 11.52 23.10 18.05
N ALA A 110 10.96 23.92 17.16
CA ALA A 110 10.24 23.45 15.96
C ALA A 110 11.19 22.71 15.01
N GLN A 111 10.89 21.45 14.69
CA GLN A 111 11.69 20.62 13.81
C GLN A 111 11.06 20.52 12.41
N SER A 112 11.89 20.67 11.38
CA SER A 112 11.53 20.32 10.01
C SER A 112 11.89 18.85 9.73
N ILE A 113 10.96 18.12 9.11
CA ILE A 113 11.15 16.72 8.72
C ILE A 113 11.08 16.63 7.20
N GLY A 114 12.13 16.10 6.58
CA GLY A 114 12.20 15.90 5.13
C GLY A 114 12.48 14.46 4.77
N VAL A 115 11.87 13.96 3.69
CA VAL A 115 12.15 12.62 3.15
C VAL A 115 13.49 12.63 2.42
N ILE A 116 14.33 11.63 2.66
CA ILE A 116 15.60 11.42 1.95
C ILE A 116 15.33 10.52 0.74
N ASN A 117 14.86 11.12 -0.35
CA ASN A 117 14.43 10.38 -1.54
C ASN A 117 15.52 9.48 -2.16
N SER A 118 16.79 9.84 -2.02
CA SER A 118 17.90 9.05 -2.59
C SER A 118 18.07 7.65 -1.99
N VAL A 119 17.42 7.37 -0.85
CA VAL A 119 17.49 6.07 -0.18
C VAL A 119 16.11 5.44 0.05
N THR A 120 15.05 6.03 -0.50
CA THR A 120 13.71 5.44 -0.46
C THR A 120 13.65 4.24 -1.37
N THR A 121 13.11 3.13 -0.86
CA THR A 121 12.95 1.87 -1.57
C THR A 121 11.49 1.42 -1.55
N THR A 122 11.18 0.29 -2.18
CA THR A 122 9.82 -0.30 -2.15
C THR A 122 9.39 -0.75 -0.76
N THR A 123 10.32 -0.97 0.17
CA THR A 123 10.05 -1.51 1.52
C THR A 123 10.27 -0.49 2.63
N SER A 124 10.94 0.62 2.36
CA SER A 124 11.29 1.61 3.38
C SER A 124 11.52 3.01 2.81
N PHE A 125 11.45 4.01 3.68
CA PHE A 125 11.91 5.37 3.41
C PHE A 125 12.75 5.87 4.58
N ALA A 126 13.58 6.88 4.32
CA ALA A 126 14.31 7.57 5.37
C ALA A 126 13.86 9.02 5.46
N VAL A 127 13.96 9.58 6.66
CA VAL A 127 13.70 10.99 6.94
C VAL A 127 14.95 11.63 7.57
N SER A 128 15.06 12.93 7.39
CA SER A 128 16.01 13.79 8.09
C SER A 128 15.25 14.75 8.97
N VAL A 129 15.63 14.83 10.24
CA VAL A 129 15.06 15.72 11.26
C VAL A 129 16.04 16.87 11.48
N ARG A 130 15.56 18.10 11.34
CA ARG A 130 16.38 19.33 11.48
C ARG A 130 15.71 20.34 12.41
N PRO A 131 16.46 21.09 13.25
CA PRO A 131 17.91 20.97 13.46
C PRO A 131 18.29 19.57 13.98
N ASN A 132 19.51 19.12 13.68
CA ASN A 132 19.94 17.76 14.00
C ASN A 132 19.84 17.54 15.52
N PRO A 133 18.96 16.64 15.99
CA PRO A 133 18.75 16.45 17.42
C PRO A 133 19.88 15.62 18.07
N GLY A 134 20.83 15.10 17.28
CA GLY A 134 21.93 14.26 17.74
C GLY A 134 21.56 12.78 17.81
N SER A 135 22.58 11.92 17.91
CA SER A 135 22.39 10.48 17.99
C SER A 135 21.60 10.09 19.24
N GLY A 136 20.63 9.19 19.11
CA GLY A 136 19.85 8.68 20.24
C GLY A 136 18.69 9.59 20.66
N ALA A 137 18.48 10.72 20.00
CA ALA A 137 17.31 11.55 20.24
C ALA A 137 16.03 10.83 19.80
N GLY A 138 15.11 10.66 20.74
CA GLY A 138 13.79 10.08 20.49
C GLY A 138 12.94 11.01 19.63
N PHE A 139 12.25 10.46 18.66
CA PHE A 139 11.28 11.19 17.84
C PHE A 139 10.08 10.28 17.53
N ARG A 140 8.96 10.91 17.22
CA ARG A 140 7.78 10.27 16.64
C ARG A 140 7.44 10.92 15.31
N ILE A 141 7.25 10.10 14.28
CA ILE A 141 6.81 10.54 12.96
C ILE A 141 5.47 9.91 12.64
N ASN A 142 4.49 10.75 12.32
CA ASN A 142 3.28 10.33 11.65
C ASN A 142 3.51 10.47 10.14
N TRP A 143 3.05 9.52 9.34
CA TRP A 143 3.31 9.54 7.91
C TRP A 143 2.18 8.93 7.09
N LEU A 144 2.07 9.43 5.86
CA LEU A 144 1.24 8.87 4.80
C LEU A 144 2.12 8.65 3.57
N ALA A 145 2.01 7.49 2.94
CA ALA A 145 2.72 7.14 1.72
C ALA A 145 1.76 6.63 0.66
N ILE A 146 2.06 6.91 -0.61
CA ILE A 146 1.36 6.36 -1.77
C ILE A 146 2.37 5.81 -2.77
N GLY A 147 2.01 4.69 -3.40
CA GLY A 147 2.83 4.00 -4.37
C GLY A 147 2.05 2.90 -5.08
N GLN A 148 2.75 2.10 -5.86
CA GLN A 148 2.23 0.91 -6.56
C GLN A 148 3.33 -0.13 -6.71
#